data_AF-A0A946YI76-F1
#
_entry.id   AF-A0A946YI76-F1
#
_cell.length_a   1.000
_cell.length_b   1.000
_cell.length_c   1.000
_cell.angle_alpha   90.00
_cell.angle_beta   90.00
_cell.angle_gamma   90.00
#
_symmetry.space_group_name_H-M   'P 1'
#
loop_
_entity.id
_entity.type
_entity.pdbx_description
1 polymer ?
#
loop_
_entity_poly.entity_id
_entity_poly.type
_entity_poly.pdbx_seq_one_letter_code
_entity_poly.pdbx_strand_id
1 'polypeptide(L)'
;MNYDEYIEEARKYSSDEVVARLVSHLSNWKSDNASVIELADTIEKFFGNSWITSEEAHSHLYKLWSSFKSEAITDIGGMTMNERLYWFGLFERFESASELEQQIIYAKLCANT
;
A
#
# COMPACT_ATOMS: atom_id res chain seq x y z
N MET A 1 -2.98 -10.79 3.91
CA MET A 1 -3.65 -10.13 2.77
C MET A 1 -2.65 -9.17 2.16
N ASN A 2 -2.33 -9.28 0.87
CA ASN A 2 -1.37 -8.40 0.21
C ASN A 2 -1.99 -7.04 -0.18
N TYR A 3 -1.16 -6.15 -0.73
CA TYR A 3 -1.55 -4.79 -1.08
C TYR A 3 -2.68 -4.73 -2.12
N ASP A 4 -2.65 -5.58 -3.13
CA ASP A 4 -3.68 -5.61 -4.18
C ASP A 4 -5.01 -6.14 -3.63
N GLU A 5 -4.97 -7.17 -2.78
CA GLU A 5 -6.15 -7.67 -2.08
C GLU A 5 -6.76 -6.60 -1.15
N TYR A 6 -5.94 -5.78 -0.48
CA TYR A 6 -6.43 -4.65 0.31
C TYR A 6 -7.16 -3.61 -0.54
N ILE A 7 -6.59 -3.25 -1.71
CA ILE A 7 -7.22 -2.31 -2.65
C ILE A 7 -8.59 -2.83 -3.09
N GLU A 8 -8.67 -4.11 -3.46
CA GLU A 8 -9.92 -4.71 -3.92
C GLU A 8 -10.97 -4.81 -2.80
N GLU A 9 -10.55 -5.04 -1.56
CA GLU A 9 -11.43 -4.97 -0.41
C GLU A 9 -11.95 -3.55 -0.16
N ALA A 10 -11.08 -2.54 -0.22
CA ALA A 10 -11.47 -1.14 -0.08
C ALA A 10 -12.42 -0.68 -1.21
N ARG A 11 -12.23 -1.19 -2.43
CA ARG A 11 -13.06 -0.88 -3.60
C ARG A 11 -14.53 -1.26 -3.39
N LYS A 12 -14.85 -2.25 -2.55
CA LYS A 12 -16.23 -2.64 -2.22
C LYS A 12 -17.03 -1.53 -1.53
N TYR A 13 -16.34 -0.56 -0.92
CA TYR A 13 -16.92 0.57 -0.20
C TYR A 13 -16.79 1.89 -0.96
N SER A 14 -16.38 1.87 -2.23
CA SER A 14 -16.12 3.08 -3.03
C SER A 14 -17.36 3.89 -3.43
N SER A 15 -18.55 3.49 -2.98
CA SER A 15 -19.74 4.36 -3.02
C SER A 15 -19.60 5.55 -2.06
N ASP A 16 -18.77 5.41 -1.03
CA ASP A 16 -18.32 6.53 -0.20
C ASP A 16 -17.17 7.26 -0.91
N GLU A 17 -17.32 8.57 -1.13
CA GLU A 17 -16.35 9.40 -1.86
C GLU A 17 -14.97 9.45 -1.17
N VAL A 18 -14.94 9.38 0.15
CA VAL A 18 -13.70 9.35 0.93
C VAL A 18 -12.99 8.04 0.63
N VAL A 19 -13.69 6.90 0.68
CA VAL A 19 -13.10 5.61 0.33
C VAL A 19 -12.68 5.54 -1.14
N ALA A 20 -13.45 6.13 -2.07
CA ALA A 20 -13.04 6.21 -3.47
C ALA A 20 -11.70 6.95 -3.65
N ARG A 21 -11.48 8.03 -2.87
CA ARG A 21 -10.19 8.75 -2.85
C ARG A 21 -9.05 7.91 -2.27
N LEU A 22 -9.32 7.11 -1.24
CA LEU A 22 -8.36 6.15 -0.68
C LEU A 22 -7.91 5.15 -1.76
N VAL A 23 -8.87 4.50 -2.41
CA VAL A 23 -8.60 3.52 -3.49
C VAL A 23 -7.80 4.15 -4.62
N SER A 24 -8.12 5.40 -4.99
CA SER A 24 -7.36 6.16 -5.98
C SER A 24 -5.91 6.39 -5.54
N HIS A 25 -5.67 6.83 -4.30
CA HIS A 25 -4.31 7.02 -3.77
C HIS A 25 -3.53 5.70 -3.74
N LEU A 26 -4.13 4.62 -3.26
CA LEU A 26 -3.49 3.31 -3.18
C LEU A 26 -3.12 2.79 -4.58
N SER A 27 -4.03 2.93 -5.54
CA SER A 27 -3.80 2.46 -6.93
C SER A 27 -2.66 3.25 -7.59
N ASN A 28 -2.64 4.57 -7.41
CA ASN A 28 -1.62 5.44 -8.00
C ASN A 28 -0.22 5.20 -7.41
N TRP A 29 -0.13 4.82 -6.13
CA TRP A 29 1.13 4.54 -5.47
C TRP A 29 1.95 3.44 -6.17
N LYS A 30 1.31 2.45 -6.80
CA LYS A 30 2.04 1.38 -7.51
C LYS A 30 2.91 1.91 -8.65
N SER A 31 2.52 3.04 -9.25
CA SER A 31 3.21 3.64 -10.39
C SER A 31 4.11 4.82 -10.01
N ASP A 32 4.01 5.34 -8.79
CA ASP A 32 4.85 6.44 -8.31
C ASP A 32 6.19 5.94 -7.71
N ASN A 33 6.99 6.90 -7.22
CA ASN A 33 8.28 6.64 -6.58
C ASN A 33 8.27 6.82 -5.05
N ALA A 34 7.11 7.06 -4.44
CA ALA A 34 7.02 7.19 -2.99
C ALA A 34 7.30 5.85 -2.32
N SER A 35 8.03 5.85 -1.22
CA SER A 35 8.37 4.65 -0.46
C SER A 35 7.17 4.05 0.28
N VAL A 36 7.33 2.80 0.74
CA VAL A 36 6.35 2.15 1.61
C VAL A 36 6.14 2.88 2.94
N ILE A 37 7.15 3.62 3.40
CA ILE A 37 7.07 4.43 4.62
C ILE A 37 6.20 5.66 4.38
N GLU A 38 6.42 6.37 3.26
CA GLU A 38 5.59 7.50 2.87
C GLU A 38 4.14 7.09 2.57
N LEU A 39 3.94 5.90 1.97
CA LEU A 39 2.63 5.28 1.84
C LEU A 39 1.98 5.11 3.21
N ALA A 40 2.68 4.47 4.14
CA ALA A 40 2.13 4.17 5.44
C ALA A 40 1.69 5.43 6.19
N ASP A 41 2.53 6.46 6.19
CA ASP A 41 2.21 7.76 6.79
C ASP A 41 0.99 8.42 6.14
N THR A 42 0.86 8.30 4.82
CA THR A 42 -0.28 8.86 4.07
C THR A 42 -1.59 8.17 4.44
N ILE A 43 -1.59 6.84 4.53
CA ILE A 43 -2.79 6.07 4.87
C ILE A 43 -3.17 6.26 6.34
N GLU A 44 -2.22 6.34 7.27
CA GLU A 44 -2.51 6.66 8.69
C GLU A 44 -3.16 8.05 8.81
N LYS A 45 -2.62 9.05 8.11
CA LYS A 45 -3.22 10.40 8.07
C LYS A 45 -4.60 10.39 7.43
N PHE A 46 -4.83 9.52 6.44
CA PHE A 46 -6.13 9.40 5.81
C PHE A 46 -7.19 8.93 6.83
N PHE A 47 -6.93 7.84 7.56
CA PHE A 47 -7.84 7.34 8.59
C PHE A 47 -7.96 8.30 9.79
N GLY A 48 -6.89 9.03 10.14
CA GLY A 48 -6.94 9.99 11.24
C GLY A 48 -7.69 11.31 10.95
N ASN A 49 -7.80 11.71 9.67
CA ASN A 49 -8.33 13.02 9.29
C ASN A 49 -9.56 12.98 8.37
N SER A 50 -9.99 11.80 7.92
CA SER A 50 -11.09 11.68 6.96
C SER A 50 -12.33 11.11 7.61
N TRP A 51 -13.49 11.64 7.22
CA TRP A 51 -14.79 11.16 7.70
C TRP A 51 -15.37 10.16 6.70
N ILE A 52 -15.09 8.86 6.91
CA ILE A 52 -15.82 7.79 6.20
C ILE A 52 -17.21 7.72 6.81
N THR A 53 -18.25 7.74 5.98
CA THR A 53 -19.65 7.88 6.43
C THR A 53 -20.13 6.68 7.24
N SER A 54 -19.69 5.47 6.86
CA SER A 54 -19.98 4.24 7.59
C SER A 54 -18.86 3.94 8.59
N GLU A 55 -19.22 3.88 9.86
CA GLU A 55 -18.31 3.48 10.94
C GLU A 55 -17.85 2.02 10.76
N GLU A 56 -18.73 1.14 10.27
CA GLU A 56 -18.39 -0.25 9.98
C GLU A 56 -17.34 -0.35 8.88
N ALA A 57 -17.51 0.41 7.78
CA ALA A 57 -16.54 0.48 6.70
C ALA A 57 -15.20 1.04 7.20
N HIS A 58 -15.23 2.11 7.98
CA HIS A 58 -14.04 2.70 8.57
C HIS A 58 -13.28 1.67 9.42
N SER A 59 -13.95 1.08 10.40
CA SER A 59 -13.35 0.13 11.36
C SER A 59 -12.80 -1.10 10.66
N HIS A 60 -13.55 -1.66 9.70
CA HIS A 60 -13.12 -2.81 8.90
C HIS A 60 -11.86 -2.50 8.08
N LEU A 61 -11.89 -1.43 7.29
CA LEU A 61 -10.76 -1.06 6.44
C LEU A 61 -9.52 -0.66 7.24
N TYR A 62 -9.70 0.00 8.38
CA TYR A 62 -8.58 0.34 9.26
C TYR A 62 -7.97 -0.90 9.91
N LYS A 63 -8.78 -1.85 10.37
CA LYS A 63 -8.28 -3.12 10.94
C LYS A 63 -7.46 -3.89 9.91
N LEU A 64 -7.97 -3.99 8.69
CA LEU A 64 -7.27 -4.65 7.58
C LEU A 64 -5.96 -3.96 7.24
N TRP A 65 -5.97 -2.63 7.15
CA TRP A 65 -4.76 -1.83 6.95
C TRP A 65 -3.74 -2.05 8.06
N SER A 66 -4.16 -2.01 9.33
CA SER A 66 -3.28 -2.20 10.48
C SER A 66 -2.62 -3.58 10.46
N SER A 67 -3.37 -4.63 10.10
CA SER A 67 -2.81 -5.98 9.92
C SER A 67 -1.79 -6.03 8.78
N PHE A 68 -2.14 -5.50 7.60
CA PHE A 68 -1.23 -5.42 6.46
C PHE A 68 0.06 -4.65 6.80
N LYS A 69 -0.05 -3.48 7.43
CA LYS A 69 1.10 -2.66 7.84
C LYS A 69 2.00 -3.38 8.84
N SER A 70 1.42 -4.12 9.79
CA SER A 70 2.20 -4.92 10.73
C SER A 70 2.99 -6.00 9.99
N GLU A 71 2.34 -6.75 9.10
CA GLU A 71 2.93 -7.88 8.41
C GLU A 71 3.93 -7.46 7.33
N ALA A 72 3.63 -6.43 6.53
CA ALA A 72 4.36 -6.10 5.30
C ALA A 72 5.28 -4.87 5.40
N ILE A 73 5.01 -3.94 6.32
CA ILE A 73 5.76 -2.67 6.42
C ILE A 73 6.63 -2.65 7.67
N THR A 74 6.09 -3.05 8.83
CA THR A 74 6.83 -2.99 10.10
C THR A 74 8.02 -3.96 10.10
N ASP A 75 7.80 -5.17 9.59
CA ASP A 75 8.83 -6.22 9.50
C ASP A 75 9.57 -6.23 8.14
N ILE A 76 9.43 -5.18 7.32
CA ILE A 76 9.97 -5.16 5.95
C ILE A 76 11.49 -5.38 5.89
N GLY A 77 12.22 -4.96 6.93
CA GLY A 77 13.67 -5.14 7.02
C GLY A 77 14.11 -6.62 7.08
N GLY A 78 13.24 -7.51 7.56
CA GLY A 78 13.49 -8.95 7.60
C GLY A 78 13.18 -9.68 6.29
N MET A 79 12.57 -9.00 5.32
CA MET A 79 12.10 -9.61 4.08
C MET A 79 13.14 -9.55 2.96
N THR A 80 13.18 -10.61 2.18
CA THR A 80 13.82 -10.65 0.86
C THR A 80 13.11 -9.73 -0.13
N MET A 81 13.79 -9.35 -1.21
CA MET A 81 13.16 -8.51 -2.25
C MET A 81 11.94 -9.19 -2.88
N ASN A 82 11.97 -10.51 -3.09
CA ASN A 82 10.83 -11.25 -3.66
C ASN A 82 9.59 -11.21 -2.75
N GLU A 83 9.78 -11.34 -1.43
CA GLU A 83 8.67 -11.21 -0.47
C GLU A 83 8.08 -9.80 -0.51
N ARG A 84 8.93 -8.76 -0.59
CA ARG A 84 8.47 -7.37 -0.72
C ARG A 84 7.68 -7.18 -2.03
N LEU A 85 8.20 -7.66 -3.16
CA LEU A 85 7.50 -7.59 -4.45
C LEU A 85 6.13 -8.32 -4.41
N TYR A 86 6.04 -9.45 -3.69
CA TYR A 86 4.78 -10.17 -3.47
C TYR A 86 3.80 -9.35 -2.64
N TRP A 87 4.24 -8.83 -1.48
CA TRP A 87 3.38 -8.07 -0.58
C TRP A 87 2.80 -6.82 -1.24
N PHE A 88 3.57 -6.16 -2.10
CA PHE A 88 3.18 -4.91 -2.76
C PHE A 88 2.70 -5.07 -4.21
N GLY A 89 2.65 -6.31 -4.73
CA GLY A 89 2.17 -6.59 -6.08
C GLY A 89 2.99 -5.90 -7.18
N LEU A 90 4.32 -5.89 -7.06
CA LEU A 90 5.22 -5.12 -7.94
C LEU A 90 6.09 -5.97 -8.87
N PHE A 91 5.84 -7.27 -8.98
CA PHE A 91 6.62 -8.17 -9.86
C PHE A 91 6.65 -7.68 -11.30
N GLU A 92 5.50 -7.41 -11.92
CA GLU A 92 5.45 -6.98 -13.32
C GLU A 92 6.22 -5.67 -13.56
N ARG A 93 6.11 -4.71 -12.64
CA ARG A 93 6.86 -3.44 -12.70
C ARG A 93 8.36 -3.68 -12.59
N PHE A 94 8.78 -4.62 -11.74
CA PHE A 94 10.19 -4.93 -11.52
C PHE A 94 10.82 -5.70 -12.68
N GLU A 95 10.11 -6.69 -13.22
CA GLU A 95 10.59 -7.54 -14.33
C GLU A 95 10.70 -6.78 -15.65
N SER A 96 9.83 -5.78 -15.86
CA SER A 96 9.85 -4.92 -17.06
C SER A 96 10.76 -3.69 -16.93
N ALA A 97 11.30 -3.42 -15.73
CA ALA A 97 12.10 -2.24 -15.45
C ALA A 97 13.54 -2.35 -15.95
N SER A 98 14.10 -1.20 -16.36
CA SER A 98 15.54 -1.02 -16.53
C SER A 98 16.28 -1.14 -15.19
N GLU A 99 17.62 -1.31 -15.21
CA GLU A 99 18.43 -1.37 -13.98
C GLU A 99 18.23 -0.14 -13.09
N LEU A 100 18.15 1.06 -13.68
CA LEU A 100 17.90 2.30 -12.94
C LEU A 100 16.52 2.30 -12.28
N GLU A 101 15.49 1.84 -12.99
CA GLU A 101 14.13 1.74 -12.44
C GLU A 101 14.02 0.65 -11.38
N GLN A 102 14.76 -0.44 -11.50
CA GLN A 102 14.85 -1.44 -10.44
C GLN A 102 15.42 -0.81 -9.16
N GLN A 103 16.48 0.00 -9.24
CA GLN A 103 17.01 0.72 -8.06
C GLN A 103 15.97 1.64 -7.40
N ILE A 104 15.08 2.25 -8.19
CA ILE A 104 13.95 3.03 -7.66
C ILE A 104 12.96 2.10 -6.92
N ILE A 105 12.69 0.91 -7.45
CA ILE A 105 11.80 -0.08 -6.79
C ILE A 105 12.44 -0.63 -5.52
N TYR A 106 13.76 -0.90 -5.52
CA TYR A 106 14.49 -1.22 -4.29
C TYR A 106 14.30 -0.09 -3.26
N ALA A 107 14.42 1.18 -3.68
CA ALA A 107 14.29 2.33 -2.76
C ALA A 107 12.88 2.41 -2.18
N LYS A 108 11.89 2.27 -3.06
CA LYS A 108 10.46 2.24 -2.74
C LYS A 108 10.15 1.19 -1.69
N LEU A 109 10.78 0.02 -1.77
CA LEU A 109 10.60 -1.12 -0.87
C LEU A 109 11.64 -1.17 0.26
N CYS A 110 12.40 -0.10 0.51
CA CYS A 110 13.42 -0.01 1.56
C CYS A 110 14.51 -1.10 1.49
N ALA A 111 14.88 -1.53 0.28
CA ALA A 111 15.81 -2.62 0.02
C ALA A 111 17.22 -2.14 -0.43
N ASN A 112 17.51 -0.84 -0.30
CA ASN A 112 18.78 -0.21 -0.72
C ASN A 112 19.93 -0.32 0.29
N THR A 113 19.82 -1.23 1.24
CA THR A 113 20.84 -1.40 2.28
C THR A 113 22.12 -2.02 1.74
#